data_AF-A0A534TTM2-F1
#
_entry.id   AF-A0A534TTM2-F1
#
_cell.length_a   1.000
_cell.length_b   1.000
_cell.length_c   1.000
_cell.angle_alpha   90.00
_cell.angle_beta   90.00
_cell.angle_gamma   90.00
#
_symmetry.space_group_name_H-M   'P 1'
#
loop_
_entity.id
_entity.type
_entity.pdbx_description
1 polymer ?
#
loop_
_entity_poly.entity_id
_entity_poly.type
_entity_poly.pdbx_seq_one_letter_code
_entity_poly.pdbx_strand_id
1 'polypeptide(L)'
;SHRSVATCNSCHTPANFVGKYATKASNGFWHSFFFTTGGYEDNIQIKPHSREITEQACRNCHQEIVDAVEATHPASGGGQLACLRCHDTVGHLQ
;
A
#
# COMPACT_ATOMS: atom_id res chain seq x y z
N SER A 1 -0.79 -11.67 -9.58
CA SER A 1 -0.13 -12.25 -8.38
C SER A 1 -1.06 -12.30 -7.17
N HIS A 2 -1.76 -11.22 -6.79
CA HIS A 2 -2.49 -11.18 -5.49
C HIS A 2 -3.98 -11.55 -5.53
N ARG A 3 -4.58 -11.73 -6.71
CA ARG A 3 -6.03 -11.93 -6.89
C ARG A 3 -6.64 -13.10 -6.11
N SER A 4 -5.88 -14.13 -5.81
CA SER A 4 -6.37 -15.38 -5.18
C SER A 4 -6.24 -15.39 -3.66
N VAL A 5 -5.41 -14.50 -3.10
CA VAL A 5 -5.05 -14.52 -1.67
C VAL A 5 -5.34 -13.20 -0.96
N ALA A 6 -5.59 -12.13 -1.71
CA ALA A 6 -5.77 -10.79 -1.18
C ALA A 6 -6.97 -10.09 -1.79
N THR A 7 -7.55 -9.17 -1.03
CA THR A 7 -8.56 -8.22 -1.50
C THR A 7 -7.92 -6.84 -1.65
N CYS A 8 -8.61 -5.87 -2.25
CA CYS A 8 -8.10 -4.50 -2.34
C CYS A 8 -7.72 -3.93 -0.96
N ASN A 9 -8.53 -4.21 0.07
CA ASN A 9 -8.27 -3.74 1.43
C ASN A 9 -7.12 -4.49 2.12
N SER A 10 -6.74 -5.67 1.63
CA SER A 10 -5.55 -6.37 2.13
C SER A 10 -4.27 -5.59 1.84
N CYS A 11 -4.27 -4.72 0.82
CA CYS A 11 -3.16 -3.83 0.48
C CYS A 11 -3.42 -2.37 0.89
N HIS A 12 -4.65 -1.87 0.71
CA HIS A 12 -4.97 -0.44 0.87
C HIS A 12 -5.50 -0.04 2.25
N THR A 13 -5.57 -0.98 3.20
CA THR A 13 -5.94 -0.68 4.59
C THR A 13 -5.03 -1.45 5.55
N PRO A 14 -4.71 -0.90 6.73
CA PRO A 14 -3.89 -1.61 7.70
C PRO A 14 -4.64 -2.83 8.25
N ALA A 15 -3.90 -3.84 8.72
CA ALA A 15 -4.47 -5.10 9.19
C ALA A 15 -5.23 -4.99 10.52
N ASN A 16 -4.89 -4.00 11.36
CA ASN A 16 -5.55 -3.81 12.66
C ASN A 16 -6.96 -3.23 12.49
N PHE A 17 -7.89 -3.67 13.35
CA PHE A 17 -9.31 -3.36 13.21
C PHE A 17 -9.62 -1.86 13.18
N VAL A 18 -9.11 -1.10 14.16
CA VAL A 18 -9.40 0.34 14.29
C VAL A 18 -8.83 1.12 13.09
N GLY A 19 -7.56 0.89 12.76
CA GLY A 19 -6.90 1.53 11.62
C GLY A 19 -7.61 1.21 10.31
N LYS A 20 -8.02 -0.05 10.11
CA LYS A 20 -8.72 -0.48 8.90
C LYS A 20 -9.98 0.35 8.66
N TYR A 21 -10.82 0.48 9.68
CA TYR A 21 -12.07 1.23 9.55
C TYR A 21 -11.84 2.75 9.50
N ALA A 22 -10.84 3.27 10.19
CA ALA A 22 -10.46 4.69 10.10
C ALA A 22 -10.00 5.05 8.67
N THR A 23 -9.08 4.27 8.08
CA THR A 23 -8.62 4.44 6.70
C THR A 23 -9.79 4.27 5.72
N LYS A 24 -10.65 3.26 5.91
CA LYS A 24 -11.81 3.03 5.05
C LYS A 24 -12.80 4.19 5.09
N ALA A 25 -13.08 4.76 6.27
CA ALA A 25 -13.97 5.90 6.42
C ALA A 25 -13.39 7.15 5.75
N SER A 26 -12.11 7.46 5.99
CA SER A 26 -11.42 8.60 5.38
C SER A 26 -11.39 8.49 3.85
N ASN A 27 -10.93 7.34 3.32
CA ASN A 27 -10.88 7.11 1.88
C ASN A 27 -12.28 7.14 1.27
N GLY A 28 -13.27 6.51 1.90
CA GLY A 28 -14.65 6.51 1.42
C GLY A 28 -15.24 7.92 1.32
N PHE A 29 -15.02 8.76 2.33
CA PHE A 29 -15.45 10.16 2.32
C PHE A 29 -14.79 10.96 1.19
N TRP A 30 -13.45 10.94 1.12
CA TRP A 30 -12.72 11.74 0.14
C TRP A 30 -12.94 11.27 -1.29
N HIS A 31 -13.00 9.97 -1.54
CA HIS A 31 -13.35 9.46 -2.86
C HIS A 31 -14.74 9.94 -3.26
N SER A 32 -15.74 9.75 -2.40
CA SER A 32 -17.12 10.19 -2.71
C SER A 32 -17.19 11.69 -2.99
N PHE A 33 -16.53 12.50 -2.18
CA PHE A 33 -16.49 13.95 -2.33
C PHE A 33 -15.87 14.39 -3.66
N PHE A 34 -14.68 13.90 -4.00
CA PHE A 34 -13.98 14.30 -5.22
C PHE A 34 -14.62 13.73 -6.48
N PHE A 35 -15.16 12.51 -6.45
CA PHE A 35 -15.92 11.95 -7.58
C PHE A 35 -17.26 12.66 -7.80
N THR A 36 -17.89 13.18 -6.74
CA THR A 36 -19.14 13.95 -6.86
C THR A 36 -18.89 15.37 -7.36
N THR A 37 -17.82 16.02 -6.90
CA THR A 37 -17.49 17.40 -7.26
C THR A 37 -16.63 17.52 -8.52
N GLY A 38 -16.08 16.41 -9.02
CA GLY A 38 -15.16 16.39 -10.15
C GLY A 38 -13.76 16.94 -9.82
N GLY A 39 -13.41 17.07 -8.53
CA GLY A 39 -12.14 17.65 -8.09
C GLY A 39 -10.96 16.67 -8.01
N TYR A 40 -10.89 15.67 -8.90
CA TYR A 40 -9.80 14.69 -8.94
C TYR A 40 -8.83 14.98 -10.09
N GLU A 41 -7.59 14.50 -9.96
CA GLU A 41 -6.58 14.59 -11.01
C GLU A 41 -6.80 13.49 -12.06
N ASP A 42 -6.59 13.79 -13.34
CA ASP A 42 -6.69 12.80 -14.44
C ASP A 42 -5.77 11.58 -14.20
N ASN A 43 -4.58 11.83 -13.65
CA ASN A 43 -3.63 10.80 -13.26
C ASN A 43 -3.70 10.56 -11.76
N ILE A 44 -4.63 9.71 -11.31
CA ILE A 44 -4.78 9.39 -9.89
C ILE A 44 -3.53 8.67 -9.36
N GLN A 45 -2.85 9.30 -8.40
CA GLN A 45 -1.70 8.73 -7.72
C GLN A 45 -1.99 8.44 -6.24
N ILE A 46 -1.34 7.41 -5.72
CA ILE A 46 -1.46 7.05 -4.31
C ILE A 46 -0.83 8.14 -3.42
N LYS A 47 -1.54 8.54 -2.36
CA LYS A 47 -1.00 9.50 -1.38
C LYS A 47 0.10 8.85 -0.53
N PRO A 48 1.06 9.63 0.01
CA PRO A 48 2.16 9.09 0.82
C PRO A 48 1.70 8.15 1.96
N HIS A 49 0.67 8.56 2.71
CA HIS A 49 0.11 7.74 3.79
C HIS A 49 -0.45 6.39 3.30
N SER A 50 -1.19 6.37 2.19
CA SER A 50 -1.71 5.12 1.63
C SER A 50 -0.59 4.24 1.07
N ARG A 51 0.50 4.84 0.58
CA ARG A 51 1.69 4.11 0.15
C ARG A 51 2.38 3.42 1.33
N GLU A 52 2.53 4.09 2.46
CA GLU A 52 3.08 3.48 3.69
C GLU A 52 2.26 2.28 4.15
N ILE A 53 0.93 2.41 4.15
CA ILE A 53 0.01 1.29 4.45
C ILE A 53 0.25 0.12 3.49
N THR A 54 0.42 0.41 2.20
CA THR A 54 0.65 -0.61 1.17
C THR A 54 2.00 -1.32 1.37
N GLU A 55 3.07 -0.58 1.65
CA GLU A 55 4.40 -1.16 1.94
C GLU A 55 4.36 -2.02 3.22
N GLN A 56 3.65 -1.58 4.26
CA GLN A 56 3.44 -2.39 5.47
C GLN A 56 2.63 -3.66 5.18
N ALA A 57 1.65 -3.60 4.28
CA ALA A 57 0.89 -4.78 3.87
C ALA A 57 1.76 -5.80 3.13
N CYS A 58 2.67 -5.35 2.26
CA CYS A 58 3.67 -6.22 1.63
C CYS A 58 4.48 -6.97 2.70
N ARG A 59 5.01 -6.24 3.69
CA ARG A 59 5.80 -6.80 4.78
C ARG A 59 4.99 -7.76 5.65
N ASN A 60 3.76 -7.42 6.00
CA ASN A 60 2.89 -8.28 6.80
C ASN A 60 2.67 -9.66 6.15
N CYS A 61 2.62 -9.75 4.82
CA CYS A 61 2.46 -11.02 4.11
C CYS A 61 3.79 -11.69 3.72
N HIS A 62 4.87 -10.92 3.53
CA HIS A 62 6.16 -11.40 3.03
C HIS A 62 7.30 -11.31 4.06
N GLN A 63 6.96 -11.14 5.34
CA GLN A 63 7.90 -10.80 6.42
C GLN A 63 9.12 -11.72 6.44
N GLU A 64 8.90 -13.03 6.40
CA GLU A 64 9.99 -14.02 6.48
C GLU A 64 11.02 -13.85 5.36
N ILE A 65 10.56 -13.59 4.13
CA ILE A 65 11.46 -13.39 2.98
C ILE A 65 12.15 -12.04 3.08
N VAL A 66 11.41 -10.99 3.46
CA VAL A 66 11.96 -9.64 3.61
C VAL A 66 13.04 -9.62 4.69
N ASP A 67 12.81 -10.26 5.83
CA ASP A 67 13.79 -10.36 6.92
C ASP A 67 15.06 -11.09 6.47
N ALA A 68 14.92 -12.19 5.72
CA ALA A 68 16.08 -12.91 5.18
C ALA A 68 16.89 -12.06 4.20
N VAL A 69 16.22 -11.28 3.36
CA VAL A 69 16.88 -10.37 2.40
C VAL A 69 17.55 -9.22 3.14
N GLU A 70 16.85 -8.53 4.04
CA GLU A 70 17.37 -7.36 4.77
C GLU A 70 18.51 -7.74 5.73
N ALA A 71 18.55 -8.97 6.24
CA ALA A 71 19.68 -9.50 7.02
C ALA A 71 20.98 -9.58 6.22
N THR A 72 20.90 -9.85 4.91
CA THR A 72 22.08 -10.00 4.03
C THR A 72 22.37 -8.75 3.21
N HIS A 73 21.32 -7.98 2.91
CA HIS A 73 21.34 -6.79 2.06
C HIS A 73 20.58 -5.66 2.76
N PRO A 74 21.18 -5.03 3.78
CA PRO A 74 20.55 -3.93 4.48
C PRO A 74 20.28 -2.78 3.51
N ALA A 75 19.15 -2.09 3.67
CA ALA A 75 18.83 -0.96 2.82
C ALA A 75 19.89 0.14 2.99
N SER A 76 20.29 0.76 1.88
CA SER A 76 21.28 1.83 1.91
C SER A 76 20.76 3.03 2.72
N GLY A 77 21.58 3.57 3.61
CA GLY A 77 21.23 4.76 4.40
C GLY A 77 20.36 4.50 5.64
N GLY A 78 20.25 3.26 6.12
CA GLY A 78 19.56 2.93 7.38
C GLY A 78 18.03 2.92 7.29
N GLY A 79 17.47 2.99 6.08
CA GLY A 79 16.03 2.88 5.82
C GLY A 79 15.55 1.43 5.68
N GLN A 80 14.32 1.27 5.18
CA GLN A 80 13.75 -0.01 4.77
C GLN A 80 13.72 -0.13 3.25
N LEU A 81 13.80 -1.36 2.71
CA LEU A 81 13.63 -1.59 1.27
C LEU A 81 12.20 -1.22 0.84
N ALA A 82 12.07 -0.39 -0.19
CA ALA A 82 10.78 -0.09 -0.81
C ALA A 82 10.39 -1.20 -1.80
N CYS A 83 9.34 -1.95 -1.51
CA CYS A 83 8.95 -3.14 -2.29
C CYS A 83 8.62 -2.76 -3.74
N LEU A 84 7.90 -1.65 -3.92
CA LEU A 84 7.44 -1.18 -5.23
C LEU A 84 8.57 -0.61 -6.11
N ARG A 85 9.80 -0.47 -5.60
CA ARG A 85 10.95 -0.04 -6.41
C ARG A 85 11.31 -1.07 -7.49
N CYS A 86 11.17 -2.36 -7.16
CA CYS A 86 11.47 -3.46 -8.07
C CYS A 86 10.20 -4.23 -8.47
N HIS A 87 9.17 -4.22 -7.62
CA HIS A 87 7.87 -4.86 -7.89
C HIS A 87 6.83 -3.84 -8.35
N ASP A 88 7.21 -2.96 -9.28
CA ASP A 88 6.34 -1.93 -9.85
C ASP A 88 5.06 -2.51 -10.47
N THR A 89 5.16 -3.73 -11.01
CA THR A 89 4.07 -4.43 -11.66
C THR A 89 2.86 -4.70 -10.76
N VAL A 90 3.08 -4.74 -9.45
CA VAL A 90 2.04 -4.95 -8.44
C VAL A 90 1.18 -3.70 -8.25
N GLY A 91 1.73 -2.51 -8.54
CA GLY A 91 1.06 -1.21 -8.40
C GLY A 91 0.03 -0.91 -9.49
N HIS A 92 -0.76 -1.90 -9.89
CA HIS A 92 -1.78 -1.78 -10.95
C HIS A 92 -1.22 -1.27 -12.28
N LEU A 93 -0.26 -1.99 -12.87
CA LEU A 93 0.22 -1.74 -14.23
C LEU A 93 -0.92 -1.33 -15.17
N GLN A 94 -0.65 -0.31 -15.98
CA GLN A 94 -1.41 -0.02 -17.20
C GLN A 94 -1.06 -1.05 -18.27
#